data_AF-X1LQ87-F1
#
_entry.id   AF-X1LQ87-F1
#
_cell.length_a   1.000
_cell.length_b   1.000
_cell.length_c   1.000
_cell.angle_alpha   90.00
_cell.angle_beta   90.00
_cell.angle_gamma   90.00
#
_symmetry.space_group_name_H-M   'P 1'
#
loop_
_entity.id
_entity.type
_entity.pdbx_description
1 polymer ?
#
loop_
_entity_poly.entity_id
_entity_poly.type
_entity_poly.pdbx_seq_one_letter_code
_entity_poly.pdbx_strand_id
1 'polypeptide(L)'
;LRFSATVGSISQIHREGPNGLEAYLQIDAAVNPGNSGGPVINTKGEVIGMVNFKVKGAEGLGFALESNFIKQAVNDIYQEAFGGDLI
;
A
#
# COMPACT_ATOMS: atom_id res chain seq x y z
N LEU A 1 14.25 10.03 16.67
CA LEU A 1 12.91 9.44 16.47
C LEU A 1 13.08 8.15 15.67
N ARG A 2 12.49 7.02 16.11
CA ARG A 2 12.65 5.71 15.45
C ARG A 2 11.68 5.48 14.28
N PHE A 3 10.74 6.40 14.05
CA PHE A 3 9.71 6.33 13.01
C PHE A 3 9.72 7.60 12.15
N SER A 4 9.38 7.46 10.88
CA SER A 4 9.20 8.57 9.93
C SER A 4 7.77 8.54 9.37
N ALA A 5 7.28 9.71 8.98
CA ALA A 5 6.01 9.86 8.27
C ALA A 5 6.20 10.87 7.13
N THR A 6 5.51 10.64 6.03
CA THR A 6 5.49 11.53 4.86
C THR A 6 4.04 11.80 4.50
N VAL A 7 3.74 13.04 4.15
CA VAL A 7 2.40 13.49 3.77
C VAL A 7 2.38 13.70 2.27
N GLY A 8 1.26 13.34 1.65
CA GLY A 8 1.04 13.48 0.22
C GLY A 8 -0.41 13.26 -0.16
N SER A 9 -0.66 13.17 -1.44
CA SER A 9 -1.94 12.92 -2.08
C SER A 9 -1.96 11.57 -2.80
N ILE A 10 -3.17 11.07 -3.05
CA ILE A 10 -3.39 9.97 -4.00
C ILE A 10 -3.58 10.61 -5.37
N SER A 11 -2.68 10.30 -6.29
CA SER A 11 -2.73 10.85 -7.66
C SER A 11 -3.49 9.94 -8.64
N GLN A 12 -3.61 8.65 -8.34
CA GLN A 12 -4.42 7.69 -9.11
C GLN A 12 -4.76 6.47 -8.25
N ILE A 13 -5.89 5.82 -8.53
CA ILE A 13 -6.34 4.55 -7.92
C ILE A 13 -6.34 3.42 -8.97
N HIS A 14 -6.34 2.15 -8.53
CA HIS A 14 -6.38 0.98 -9.42
C HIS A 14 -5.29 0.97 -10.50
N ARG A 15 -4.08 1.42 -10.14
CA ARG A 15 -2.92 1.32 -11.03
C ARG A 15 -2.50 -0.13 -11.17
N GLU A 16 -2.17 -0.52 -12.39
CA GLU A 16 -1.44 -1.75 -12.65
C GLU A 16 -0.01 -1.64 -12.09
N GLY A 17 0.37 -2.60 -11.24
CA GLY A 17 1.73 -2.74 -10.72
C GLY A 17 2.63 -3.60 -11.62
N PRO A 18 3.92 -3.72 -11.29
CA PRO A 18 4.88 -4.53 -12.07
C PRO A 18 4.55 -6.03 -12.14
N ASN A 19 3.63 -6.49 -11.29
CA ASN A 19 3.11 -7.85 -11.24
C ASN A 19 1.80 -8.02 -12.04
N GLY A 20 1.35 -7.01 -12.77
CA GLY A 20 0.11 -7.04 -13.54
C GLY A 20 -1.16 -6.88 -12.72
N LEU A 21 -1.06 -6.56 -11.42
CA LEU A 21 -2.23 -6.38 -10.56
C LEU A 21 -2.72 -4.91 -10.60
N GLU A 22 -3.99 -4.70 -10.88
CA GLU A 22 -4.68 -3.39 -10.80
C GLU A 22 -5.10 -3.05 -9.37
N ALA A 23 -4.17 -3.16 -8.43
CA ALA A 23 -4.44 -3.06 -6.99
C ALA A 23 -3.56 -2.01 -6.28
N TYR A 24 -3.06 -1.01 -7.02
CA TYR A 24 -2.17 0.00 -6.48
C TYR A 24 -2.76 1.41 -6.48
N LEU A 25 -2.58 2.09 -5.35
CA LEU A 25 -2.69 3.54 -5.22
C LEU A 25 -1.38 4.18 -5.68
N GLN A 26 -1.45 5.18 -6.56
CA GLN A 26 -0.34 6.07 -6.84
C GLN A 26 -0.32 7.20 -5.81
N ILE A 27 0.83 7.42 -5.18
CA ILE A 27 1.02 8.45 -4.15
C ILE A 27 2.22 9.33 -4.47
N ASP A 28 2.11 10.62 -4.15
CA ASP A 28 3.25 11.55 -4.22
C ASP A 28 4.01 11.68 -2.90
N ALA A 29 3.49 11.08 -1.82
CA ALA A 29 4.17 10.98 -0.55
C ALA A 29 5.54 10.31 -0.75
N ALA A 30 6.58 10.85 -0.12
CA ALA A 30 7.92 10.34 -0.32
C ALA A 30 8.03 8.87 0.12
N VAL A 31 8.38 7.99 -0.81
CA VAL A 31 8.66 6.56 -0.60
C VAL A 31 10.17 6.33 -0.64
N ASN A 32 10.71 5.75 0.42
CA ASN A 32 12.14 5.51 0.59
C ASN A 32 12.37 4.17 1.30
N PRO A 33 13.56 3.55 1.15
CA PRO A 33 13.92 2.40 1.95
C PRO A 33 13.63 2.66 3.44
N GLY A 34 12.87 1.77 4.06
CA GLY A 34 12.44 1.88 5.46
C GLY A 34 10.98 2.25 5.69
N ASN A 35 10.28 2.88 4.73
CA ASN A 35 8.82 3.07 4.83
C ASN A 35 8.00 2.10 3.97
N SER A 36 8.64 1.34 3.08
CA SER A 36 8.04 0.15 2.46
C SER A 36 7.50 -0.81 3.53
N GLY A 37 6.27 -1.28 3.35
CA GLY A 37 5.52 -2.07 4.33
C GLY A 37 4.74 -1.24 5.36
N GLY A 38 4.97 0.07 5.43
CA GLY A 38 4.22 0.97 6.31
C GLY A 38 2.80 1.27 5.79
N PRO A 39 1.85 1.64 6.66
CA PRO A 39 0.50 1.95 6.27
C PRO A 39 0.41 3.31 5.56
N VAL A 40 -0.47 3.39 4.56
CA VAL A 40 -1.01 4.65 4.05
C VAL A 40 -2.30 4.92 4.81
N ILE A 41 -2.37 6.08 5.46
CA ILE A 41 -3.48 6.45 6.35
C ILE A 41 -4.14 7.71 5.81
N ASN A 42 -5.48 7.73 5.75
CA ASN A 42 -6.22 8.92 5.33
C ASN A 42 -6.37 9.94 6.48
N THR A 43 -6.97 11.10 6.20
CA THR A 43 -7.17 12.16 7.20
C THR A 43 -8.12 11.80 8.35
N LYS A 44 -8.84 10.67 8.25
CA LYS A 44 -9.69 10.12 9.32
C LYS A 44 -8.96 9.10 10.20
N GLY A 45 -7.69 8.77 9.89
CA GLY A 45 -6.95 7.75 10.62
C GLY A 45 -7.21 6.31 10.13
N GLU A 46 -7.87 6.13 8.98
CA GLU A 46 -8.15 4.81 8.42
C GLU A 46 -7.00 4.35 7.52
N VAL A 47 -6.61 3.07 7.64
CA VAL A 47 -5.62 2.46 6.75
C VAL A 47 -6.27 2.21 5.39
N ILE A 48 -5.76 2.87 4.35
CA ILE A 48 -6.28 2.77 2.98
C ILE A 48 -5.35 1.98 2.05
N GLY A 49 -4.11 1.73 2.47
CA GLY A 49 -3.16 0.90 1.73
C GLY A 49 -1.86 0.65 2.49
N MET A 50 -0.90 0.02 1.81
CA MET A 50 0.43 -0.28 2.33
C MET A 50 1.50 0.09 1.31
N VAL A 51 2.47 0.92 1.69
CA VAL A 51 3.56 1.35 0.81
C VAL A 51 4.31 0.13 0.29
N ASN A 52 4.50 0.05 -1.03
CA ASN A 52 5.17 -1.09 -1.66
C ASN A 52 6.47 -0.66 -2.36
N PHE A 53 6.37 0.18 -3.40
CA PHE A 53 7.53 0.55 -4.21
C PHE A 53 7.45 2.00 -4.72
N LYS A 54 8.52 2.45 -5.37
CA LYS A 54 8.55 3.68 -6.18
C LYS A 54 9.24 3.44 -7.51
N VAL A 55 8.97 4.29 -8.48
CA VAL A 55 9.74 4.30 -9.73
C VAL A 55 11.10 4.94 -9.47
N LYS A 56 12.18 4.25 -9.87
CA LYS A 56 13.55 4.80 -9.76
C LYS A 56 13.71 5.98 -10.73
N GLY A 57 14.29 7.08 -10.25
CA GLY A 57 14.53 8.27 -11.06
C GLY A 57 13.30 9.15 -11.28
N ALA A 58 12.14 8.80 -10.70
CA ALA A 58 10.96 9.66 -10.66
C ALA A 58 10.69 10.12 -9.23
N GLU A 59 10.61 11.43 -9.03
CA GLU A 59 10.17 12.02 -7.76
C GLU A 59 8.64 12.07 -7.69
N GLY A 60 8.08 11.84 -6.50
CA GLY A 60 6.63 11.86 -6.30
C GLY A 60 5.86 10.72 -7.00
N LEU A 61 6.55 9.63 -7.39
CA LEU A 61 5.93 8.49 -8.05
C LEU A 61 6.09 7.21 -7.21
N GLY A 62 5.36 7.17 -6.10
CA GLY A 62 5.26 6.05 -5.18
C GLY A 62 3.99 5.23 -5.40
N PHE A 63 4.01 3.98 -4.93
CA PHE A 63 2.92 3.03 -5.08
C PHE A 63 2.65 2.30 -3.76
N ALA A 64 1.38 2.22 -3.40
CA ALA A 64 0.90 1.47 -2.25
C ALA A 64 -0.15 0.44 -2.70
N LEU A 65 -0.11 -0.77 -2.13
CA LEU A 65 -1.17 -1.76 -2.34
C LEU A 65 -2.45 -1.29 -1.65
N GLU A 66 -3.58 -1.44 -2.32
CA GLU A 66 -4.89 -1.08 -1.79
C GLU A 66 -5.27 -1.98 -0.60
N SER A 67 -5.81 -1.37 0.47
CA SER A 67 -6.18 -2.09 1.69
C SER A 67 -7.17 -3.23 1.47
N ASN A 68 -8.13 -3.06 0.55
CA ASN A 68 -9.09 -4.11 0.21
C ASN A 68 -8.40 -5.34 -0.40
N PHE A 69 -7.44 -5.13 -1.29
CA PHE A 69 -6.65 -6.22 -1.86
C PHE A 69 -5.83 -6.93 -0.78
N ILE A 70 -5.22 -6.17 0.15
CA ILE A 70 -4.46 -6.74 1.27
C ILE A 70 -5.37 -7.60 2.16
N LYS A 71 -6.58 -7.11 2.51
CA LYS A 71 -7.55 -7.88 3.31
C LYS A 71 -7.91 -9.19 2.64
N GLN A 72 -8.21 -9.16 1.34
CA GLN A 72 -8.51 -10.36 0.58
C GLN A 72 -7.35 -11.35 0.59
N ALA A 73 -6.14 -10.90 0.27
CA ALA A 73 -4.96 -11.77 0.27
C ALA A 73 -4.67 -12.39 1.65
N VAL A 74 -4.84 -11.62 2.73
CA VAL A 74 -4.67 -12.13 4.10
C VAL A 74 -5.72 -13.18 4.45
N ASN A 75 -6.99 -12.95 4.07
CA ASN A 75 -8.04 -13.93 4.29
C ASN A 75 -7.82 -15.19 3.45
N ASP A 76 -7.41 -15.08 2.19
CA ASP A 76 -7.11 -16.24 1.35
C ASP A 76 -6.00 -17.12 1.96
N ILE A 77 -4.92 -16.50 2.43
CA ILE A 77 -3.82 -17.20 3.14
C ILE A 77 -4.33 -17.88 4.41
N TYR A 78 -5.16 -17.19 5.19
CA TYR A 78 -5.69 -17.72 6.45
C TYR A 78 -6.69 -18.87 6.22
N GLN A 79 -7.56 -18.75 5.22
CA GLN A 79 -8.49 -19.79 4.78
C GLN A 79 -7.74 -21.07 4.41
N GLU A 80 -6.68 -20.96 3.60
CA GLU A 80 -5.87 -22.11 3.19
C GLU A 80 -5.19 -22.79 4.38
N ALA A 81 -4.69 -22.02 5.35
CA ALA A 81 -3.96 -22.55 6.49
C ALA A 81 -4.83 -23.06 7.65
N PHE A 82 -6.00 -22.45 7.89
CA PHE A 82 -6.77 -22.62 9.12
C PHE A 82 -8.28 -22.78 8.94
N GLY A 83 -8.84 -22.39 7.78
CA GLY A 83 -10.29 -22.35 7.53
C GLY A 83 -11.01 -21.20 8.26
N GLY A 84 -11.78 -20.39 7.52
CA GLY A 84 -12.44 -19.16 7.99
C GLY A 84 -11.71 -17.87 7.58
N ASP A 85 -12.32 -16.70 7.83
CA ASP A 85 -11.72 -15.40 7.52
C ASP A 85 -11.03 -14.82 8.76
N LEU A 86 -9.93 -14.08 8.57
CA LEU A 86 -9.20 -13.44 9.66
C LEU A 86 -9.73 -12.02 9.96
N ILE A 87 -9.96 -11.21 8.93
CA ILE A 87 -10.31 -9.76 9.03
C ILE A 87 -11.30 -9.27 7.98
#